data_AF-A0A0C2RNU2-F1
#
_entry.id   AF-A0A0C2RNU2-F1
#
_cell.length_a   1.000
_cell.length_b   1.000
_cell.length_c   1.000
_cell.angle_alpha   90.00
_cell.angle_beta   90.00
_cell.angle_gamma   90.00
#
_symmetry.space_group_name_H-M   'P 1'
#
loop_
_entity.id
_entity.type
_entity.pdbx_description
1 polymer ?
#
loop_
_entity_poly.entity_id
_entity_poly.type
_entity_poly.pdbx_seq_one_letter_code
_entity_poly.pdbx_strand_id
1 'polypeptide(L)'
;MKVLQLAAKIAATIGLVNVGFLIFGKGWLLPESLIMLLIALMSLTTGVELYADQERGNKSAYAYISLSGLIVFSVGWMAVKNLTA
;
A
#
# COMPACT_ATOMS: atom_id res chain seq x y z
N MET A 1 -19.24 -3.10 -5.27
CA MET A 1 -18.91 -1.66 -5.16
C MET A 1 -17.73 -1.36 -4.22
N LYS A 2 -17.65 -1.91 -3.00
CA LYS A 2 -16.58 -1.59 -2.02
C LYS A 2 -15.15 -1.88 -2.50
N VAL A 3 -14.92 -3.01 -3.17
CA VAL A 3 -13.59 -3.36 -3.74
C VAL A 3 -13.16 -2.38 -4.83
N LEU A 4 -14.10 -1.91 -5.66
CA LEU A 4 -13.82 -0.93 -6.71
C LEU A 4 -13.45 0.44 -6.12
N GLN A 5 -14.08 0.84 -5.02
CA GLN A 5 -13.72 2.08 -4.30
C GLN A 5 -12.35 1.98 -3.65
N LEU A 6 -11.98 0.82 -3.10
CA LEU A 6 -10.64 0.59 -2.56
C LEU A 6 -9.57 0.64 -3.66
N ALA A 7 -9.80 -0.06 -4.78
CA ALA A 7 -8.92 -0.01 -5.94
C ALA A 7 -8.78 1.40 -6.50
N ALA A 8 -9.87 2.17 -6.58
CA ALA A 8 -9.85 3.56 -7.00
C ALA A 8 -9.08 4.47 -6.03
N LYS A 9 -9.23 4.27 -4.70
CA LYS A 9 -8.47 5.00 -3.69
C LYS A 9 -6.97 4.70 -3.82
N ILE A 10 -6.59 3.44 -3.96
CA ILE A 10 -5.19 3.02 -4.15
C ILE A 10 -4.62 3.65 -5.42
N ALA A 11 -5.32 3.55 -6.55
CA ALA A 11 -4.88 4.14 -7.82
C ALA A 11 -4.76 5.67 -7.74
N ALA A 12 -5.70 6.35 -7.08
CA ALA A 12 -5.66 7.80 -6.88
C ALA A 12 -4.48 8.23 -6.00
N THR A 13 -4.22 7.52 -4.90
CA THR A 13 -3.07 7.82 -4.02
C THR A 13 -1.75 7.60 -4.75
N ILE A 14 -1.58 6.47 -5.46
CA ILE A 14 -0.38 6.22 -6.26
C ILE A 14 -0.22 7.31 -7.32
N GLY A 15 -1.29 7.63 -8.06
CA GLY A 15 -1.28 8.68 -9.07
C GLY A 15 -0.89 10.04 -8.50
N LEU A 16 -1.45 10.46 -7.36
CA LEU A 16 -1.12 11.72 -6.69
C LEU A 16 0.33 11.77 -6.22
N VAL A 17 0.84 10.70 -5.60
CA VAL A 17 2.24 10.68 -5.16
C VAL A 17 3.16 10.69 -6.38
N ASN A 18 2.83 9.98 -7.47
CA ASN A 18 3.64 9.93 -8.69
C ASN A 18 3.65 11.29 -9.41
N VAL A 19 2.51 11.98 -9.49
CA VAL A 19 2.41 13.36 -10.02
C VAL A 19 3.19 14.33 -9.13
N GLY A 20 3.08 14.21 -7.80
CA GLY A 20 3.87 14.99 -6.86
C GLY A 20 5.38 14.77 -7.05
N PHE A 21 5.81 13.53 -7.30
CA PHE A 21 7.22 13.20 -7.56
C PHE A 21 7.71 13.69 -8.92
N LEU A 22 6.85 13.73 -9.94
CA LEU A 22 7.16 14.30 -11.24
C LEU A 22 7.31 15.84 -11.18
N ILE A 23 6.47 16.51 -10.40
CA ILE A 23 6.46 17.97 -10.27
C ILE A 23 7.56 18.46 -9.32
N PHE A 24 7.73 17.80 -8.17
CA PHE A 24 8.62 18.25 -7.08
C PHE A 24 9.87 17.39 -6.91
N GLY A 25 9.93 16.21 -7.52
CA GLY A 25 11.13 15.37 -7.59
C GLY A 25 11.96 15.65 -8.86
N LYS A 26 13.01 14.86 -9.08
CA LYS A 26 13.91 15.00 -10.25
C LYS A 26 13.28 14.57 -11.59
N GLY A 27 11.95 14.66 -11.73
CA GLY A 27 11.21 14.26 -12.93
C GLY A 27 11.18 12.75 -13.17
N TRP A 28 11.45 11.93 -12.16
CA TRP A 28 11.47 10.47 -12.28
C TRP A 28 10.18 9.88 -11.69
N LEU A 29 9.70 8.80 -12.31
CA LEU A 29 8.59 8.02 -11.76
C LEU A 29 9.01 7.34 -10.44
N LEU A 30 8.04 7.11 -9.57
CA LEU A 30 8.26 6.38 -8.33
C LEU A 30 8.85 4.98 -8.60
N PRO A 31 9.86 4.56 -7.83
CA PRO A 31 10.34 3.18 -7.86
C PRO A 31 9.22 2.20 -7.53
N GLU A 32 9.22 1.04 -8.19
CA GLU A 32 8.22 -0.02 -8.01
C GLU A 32 8.08 -0.46 -6.53
N SER A 33 9.19 -0.50 -5.80
CA SER A 33 9.21 -0.78 -4.35
C SER A 33 8.43 0.24 -3.52
N LEU A 34 8.45 1.51 -3.92
CA LEU A 34 7.74 2.61 -3.25
C LEU A 34 6.24 2.57 -3.56
N ILE A 35 5.87 2.20 -4.79
CA ILE A 35 4.48 1.95 -5.19
C ILE A 35 3.90 0.78 -4.39
N MET A 36 4.64 -0.33 -4.30
CA MET A 36 4.26 -1.51 -3.51
C MET A 36 4.08 -1.16 -2.03
N LEU A 37 4.95 -0.32 -1.47
CA LEU A 37 4.82 0.17 -0.09
C LEU A 37 3.55 1.00 0.13
N LEU A 38 3.20 1.90 -0.81
CA LEU A 38 1.99 2.70 -0.73
C LEU A 38 0.72 1.83 -0.79
N ILE A 39 0.71 0.79 -1.63
CA ILE A 39 -0.38 -0.19 -1.70
C ILE A 39 -0.53 -0.90 -0.35
N ALA A 40 0.58 -1.34 0.24
CA ALA A 40 0.58 -2.03 1.53
C ALA A 40 0.02 -1.14 2.65
N LEU A 41 0.44 0.13 2.72
CA LEU A 41 -0.05 1.07 3.73
C LEU A 41 -1.55 1.35 3.58
N MET A 42 -2.03 1.57 2.35
CA MET A 42 -3.45 1.80 2.08
C MET A 42 -4.33 0.58 2.40
N SER A 43 -3.84 -0.61 2.05
CA SER A 43 -4.47 -1.88 2.39
C SER A 43 -4.50 -2.09 3.91
N LEU A 44 -3.43 -1.76 4.62
CA LEU A 44 -3.35 -1.86 6.07
C LEU A 44 -4.36 -0.92 6.75
N THR A 45 -4.39 0.35 6.37
CA THR A 45 -5.34 1.33 6.92
C THR A 45 -6.78 0.88 6.72
N THR A 46 -7.11 0.36 5.53
CA THR A 46 -8.44 -0.19 5.25
C THR A 46 -8.74 -1.43 6.09
N GLY A 47 -7.76 -2.32 6.27
CA GLY A 47 -7.87 -3.48 7.13
C GLY A 47 -8.12 -3.10 8.60
N VAL A 48 -7.43 -2.08 9.11
CA VAL A 48 -7.59 -1.56 10.48
C VAL A 48 -8.96 -0.89 10.65
N GLU A 49 -9.41 -0.09 9.69
CA GLU A 49 -10.76 0.50 9.69
C GLU A 49 -11.84 -0.59 9.73
N LEU A 50 -11.69 -1.65 8.93
CA LEU A 50 -12.60 -2.79 8.93
C LEU A 50 -12.52 -3.63 10.22
N TYR A 51 -11.35 -3.69 10.86
CA TYR A 51 -11.19 -4.38 12.14
C TYR A 51 -11.86 -3.62 13.29
N ALA A 52 -11.79 -2.29 13.27
CA ALA A 52 -12.43 -1.42 14.26
C ALA A 52 -13.97 -1.41 14.13
N ASP A 53 -14.48 -1.59 12.91
CA ASP A 53 -15.91 -1.73 12.63
C ASP A 53 -16.38 -3.17 12.92
N GLN A 54 -16.78 -3.43 14.18
CA GLN A 54 -17.19 -4.78 14.64
C GLN A 54 -18.38 -5.38 13.87
N GLU A 55 -19.18 -4.58 13.16
CA GLU A 55 -20.27 -5.08 12.31
C GLU A 55 -19.76 -5.67 10.99
N ARG A 56 -18.56 -5.28 10.53
CA ARG A 56 -17.99 -5.66 9.23
C ARG A 56 -16.94 -6.74 9.38
N GLY A 57 -17.39 -7.94 9.72
CA GLY A 57 -16.77 -9.20 9.31
C GLY A 57 -15.24 -9.27 9.47
N ASN A 58 -14.81 -9.62 10.68
CA ASN A 58 -13.43 -9.82 11.12
C ASN A 58 -12.50 -10.49 10.05
N LYS A 59 -13.01 -11.44 9.26
CA LYS A 59 -12.26 -12.17 8.23
C LYS A 59 -11.69 -11.28 7.12
N SER A 60 -12.42 -10.26 6.67
CA SER A 60 -11.96 -9.37 5.60
C SER A 60 -10.86 -8.42 6.09
N ALA A 61 -10.97 -7.94 7.32
CA ALA A 61 -9.94 -7.12 7.96
C ALA A 61 -8.60 -7.87 8.06
N TYR A 62 -8.63 -9.12 8.54
CA TYR A 62 -7.44 -9.96 8.60
C TYR A 62 -6.79 -10.20 7.24
N ALA A 63 -7.58 -10.36 6.17
CA ALA A 63 -7.04 -10.53 4.83
C ALA A 63 -6.24 -9.30 4.36
N TYR A 64 -6.79 -8.09 4.56
CA TYR A 64 -6.08 -6.85 4.20
C TYR A 64 -4.83 -6.63 5.06
N ILE A 65 -4.90 -6.88 6.37
CA ILE A 65 -3.75 -6.76 7.27
C ILE A 65 -2.64 -7.74 6.87
N SER A 66 -2.99 -9.00 6.59
CA SER A 66 -2.04 -10.05 6.23
C SER A 66 -1.36 -9.77 4.89
N LEU A 67 -2.14 -9.35 3.88
CA LEU A 67 -1.61 -8.96 2.57
C LEU A 67 -0.61 -7.80 2.71
N SER A 68 -0.96 -6.80 3.52
CA SER A 68 -0.10 -5.65 3.76
C SER A 68 1.20 -6.03 4.44
N GLY A 69 1.14 -6.90 5.45
CA GLY A 69 2.31 -7.44 6.13
C GLY A 69 3.25 -8.19 5.19
N LEU A 70 2.70 -9.00 4.28
CA LEU A 70 3.46 -9.73 3.26
C LEU A 70 4.23 -8.79 2.31
N ILE A 71 3.59 -7.71 1.85
CA ILE A 71 4.21 -6.74 0.94
C ILE A 71 5.30 -5.96 1.67
N VAL A 72 5.03 -5.47 2.89
CA VAL A 72 6.03 -4.75 3.70
C VAL A 72 7.24 -5.64 4.00
N PHE A 73 7.02 -6.90 4.38
CA PHE A 73 8.10 -7.85 4.61
C PHE A 73 8.95 -8.08 3.36
N SER A 74 8.31 -8.29 2.20
CA SER A 74 9.00 -8.53 0.93
C SER A 74 9.84 -7.32 0.48
N VAL A 75 9.28 -6.11 0.59
CA VAL A 75 9.99 -4.86 0.28
C VAL A 75 11.13 -4.61 1.26
N GLY A 76 10.90 -4.80 2.56
CA GLY A 76 11.91 -4.65 3.61
C GLY A 76 13.07 -5.62 3.44
N TRP A 77 12.79 -6.89 3.14
CA TRP A 77 13.80 -7.90 2.85
C TRP A 77 14.65 -7.56 1.62
N MET A 78 14.02 -7.04 0.56
CA MET A 78 14.72 -6.60 -0.65
C MET A 78 15.61 -5.38 -0.37
N ALA A 79 15.16 -4.45 0.47
CA ALA A 79 15.97 -3.32 0.92
C ALA A 79 17.19 -3.78 1.73
N VAL A 80 17.02 -4.73 2.66
CA VAL A 80 18.13 -5.29 3.44
C VAL A 80 19.16 -5.94 2.53
N LYS A 81 18.72 -6.80 1.58
CA LYS A 81 19.63 -7.45 0.62
C LYS A 81 20.45 -6.44 -0.19
N ASN A 82 19.83 -5.35 -0.66
CA ASN A 82 20.51 -4.31 -1.43
C ASN A 82 21.52 -3.50 -0.61
N LEU A 83 21.38 -3.45 0.72
CA LEU A 83 22.35 -2.77 1.60
C LEU A 83 23.53 -3.67 1.98
N THR A 84 23.36 -5.00 1.88
CA THR A 84 24.38 -5.99 2.25
C THR A 84 25.16 -6.57 1.06
N ALA A 85 24.82 -6.17 -0.17
CA ALA A 85 25.49 -6.57 -1.42
C ALA A 85 26.51 -5.51 -1.85
#